data_AF-A0A501WDB8-F1
#
_entry.id   AF-A0A501WDB8-F1
#
_cell.length_a   1.000
_cell.length_b   1.000
_cell.length_c   1.000
_cell.angle_alpha   90.00
_cell.angle_beta   90.00
_cell.angle_gamma   90.00
#
_symmetry.space_group_name_H-M   'P 1'
#
loop_
_entity.id
_entity.type
_entity.pdbx_description
1 polymer ?
#
loop_
_entity_poly.entity_id
_entity_poly.type
_entity_poly.pdbx_seq_one_letter_code
_entity_poly.pdbx_strand_id
1 'polypeptide(L)'
;MKYKLLLFVLFLFSLSAQAQINNEPGTVYLADGKEISGKISYYVDDPNNIAFYDMEGNKTAFTPDQIREVKLFNGKRFITKTYKDEWKEQDLLLQAILLTDNKISLFKQDGANTAYFVSKGDALHKLENNKLTQRTEDGSNYRNYDHQYIVTLTLLMEDRFDLTQKLQEIELEEEDLTEILTEYAEGEVSYYMVTNKKSKGEPYTSVFTQYSNYATYYGEETEKNSFGVILGLQYHFAQNGRGSLKFSFDRSAYKYETRNENVFSFSTRYQYELIQQEKFNFYINAHLFDLSWYSMENFETKTSSKGFSPVLRLSPGLGFEYKPTKNFAVFAELNHMLQMEHYPKNNSIGLKYSFIK
;
A
#
# COMPACT_ATOMS: atom_id res chain seq x y z
N MET A 1 -6.54 63.00 -16.75
CA MET A 1 -6.58 61.88 -15.76
C MET A 1 -7.98 61.30 -15.50
N LYS A 2 -9.09 62.04 -15.67
CA LYS A 2 -10.44 61.55 -15.31
C LYS A 2 -10.94 60.34 -16.14
N TYR A 3 -10.54 60.21 -17.41
CA TYR A 3 -10.98 59.10 -18.27
C TYR A 3 -10.22 57.77 -18.07
N LYS A 4 -9.02 57.81 -17.47
CA LYS A 4 -8.21 56.60 -17.21
C LYS A 4 -8.74 55.79 -16.02
N LEU A 5 -9.32 56.46 -15.02
CA LEU A 5 -9.94 55.79 -13.87
C LEU A 5 -11.24 55.07 -14.29
N LEU A 6 -12.04 55.68 -15.18
CA LEU A 6 -13.28 55.08 -15.69
C LEU A 6 -13.01 53.81 -16.52
N LEU A 7 -11.95 53.82 -17.34
CA LEU A 7 -11.52 52.66 -18.13
C LEU A 7 -10.98 51.52 -17.27
N PHE A 8 -10.27 51.84 -16.18
CA PHE A 8 -9.80 50.84 -15.22
C PHE A 8 -10.95 50.23 -14.41
N VAL A 9 -11.93 51.05 -14.03
CA VAL A 9 -13.15 50.59 -13.34
C VAL A 9 -14.03 49.74 -14.28
N LEU A 10 -14.17 50.10 -15.55
CA LEU A 10 -14.88 49.27 -16.55
C LEU A 10 -14.15 47.95 -16.84
N PHE A 11 -12.81 47.93 -16.81
CA PHE A 11 -12.03 46.68 -16.93
C PHE A 11 -12.22 45.78 -15.70
N LEU A 12 -12.29 46.37 -14.50
CA LEU A 12 -12.58 45.64 -13.25
C LEU A 12 -14.02 45.09 -13.20
N PHE A 13 -15.00 45.76 -13.83
CA PHE A 13 -16.37 45.25 -13.95
C PHE A 13 -16.55 44.18 -15.04
N SER A 14 -15.57 43.96 -15.92
CA SER A 14 -15.61 42.84 -16.88
C SER A 14 -15.16 41.50 -16.28
N LEU A 15 -14.74 41.50 -15.00
CA LEU A 15 -14.34 40.29 -14.27
C LEU A 15 -15.49 39.64 -13.48
N SER A 16 -16.73 40.14 -13.59
CA SER A 16 -17.88 39.54 -12.91
C SER A 16 -18.49 38.39 -13.72
N ALA A 17 -18.55 37.22 -13.06
CA ALA A 17 -18.98 35.89 -13.53
C ALA A 17 -17.90 35.11 -14.30
N GLN A 18 -17.04 34.39 -13.55
CA GLN A 18 -16.24 33.30 -14.12
C GLN A 18 -17.19 32.16 -14.47
N ALA A 19 -17.69 32.17 -15.70
CA ALA A 19 -18.41 31.05 -16.26
C ALA A 19 -17.46 29.86 -16.44
N GLN A 20 -17.82 28.70 -15.90
CA GLN A 20 -17.10 27.45 -16.15
C GLN A 20 -17.36 26.96 -17.58
N ILE A 21 -18.54 27.26 -18.12
CA ILE A 21 -18.92 27.06 -19.53
C ILE A 21 -19.63 28.34 -19.98
N ASN A 22 -19.21 28.96 -21.09
CA ASN A 22 -19.83 30.19 -21.59
C ASN A 22 -20.23 30.06 -23.06
N ASN A 23 -21.54 29.86 -23.30
CA ASN A 23 -22.11 29.75 -24.64
C ASN A 23 -21.43 28.70 -25.53
N GLU A 24 -20.99 27.60 -24.93
CA GLU A 24 -20.33 26.51 -25.64
C GLU A 24 -21.39 25.62 -26.32
N PRO A 25 -21.18 25.21 -27.57
CA PRO A 25 -22.08 24.29 -28.24
C PRO A 25 -21.99 22.89 -27.63
N GLY A 26 -23.15 22.26 -27.43
CA GLY A 26 -23.23 20.93 -26.88
C GLY A 26 -24.65 20.39 -26.81
N THR A 27 -24.77 19.28 -26.10
CA THR A 27 -26.01 18.52 -25.93
C THR A 27 -26.27 18.30 -24.45
N VAL A 28 -27.49 18.56 -24.02
CA VAL A 28 -27.98 18.28 -22.67
C VAL A 28 -28.91 17.06 -22.75
N TYR A 29 -28.63 16.07 -21.92
CA TYR A 29 -29.47 14.91 -21.68
C TYR A 29 -30.20 15.14 -20.35
N LEU A 30 -31.51 15.25 -20.41
CA LEU A 30 -32.37 15.45 -19.24
C LEU A 30 -32.62 14.12 -18.50
N ALA A 31 -33.03 14.23 -17.23
CA ALA A 31 -33.36 13.08 -16.39
C ALA A 31 -34.52 12.23 -16.93
N ASP A 32 -35.45 12.86 -17.67
CA ASP A 32 -36.57 12.18 -18.35
C ASP A 32 -36.16 11.46 -19.65
N GLY A 33 -34.88 11.54 -20.04
CA GLY A 33 -34.33 10.93 -21.24
C GLY A 33 -34.40 11.82 -22.49
N LYS A 34 -34.96 13.03 -22.41
CA LYS A 34 -34.99 13.96 -23.53
C LYS A 34 -33.59 14.51 -23.82
N GLU A 35 -33.29 14.66 -25.11
CA GLU A 35 -32.04 15.24 -25.61
C GLU A 35 -32.31 16.62 -26.22
N ILE A 36 -31.48 17.60 -25.88
CA ILE A 36 -31.59 18.97 -26.39
C ILE A 36 -30.20 19.46 -26.80
N SER A 37 -30.04 19.92 -28.04
CA SER A 37 -28.76 20.42 -28.58
C SER A 37 -28.83 21.92 -28.83
N GLY A 38 -27.79 22.65 -28.42
CA GLY A 38 -27.74 24.11 -28.46
C GLY A 38 -26.49 24.67 -27.80
N LYS A 39 -26.55 25.91 -27.29
CA LYS A 39 -25.44 26.52 -26.53
C LYS A 39 -25.73 26.42 -25.04
N ILE A 40 -24.70 26.11 -24.26
CA ILE A 40 -24.79 25.90 -22.81
C ILE A 40 -23.90 26.91 -22.10
N SER A 41 -24.44 27.49 -21.03
CA SER A 41 -23.70 28.34 -20.09
C SER A 41 -23.90 27.84 -18.67
N TYR A 42 -22.80 27.71 -17.94
CA TYR A 42 -22.74 27.23 -16.57
C TYR A 42 -21.76 28.11 -15.79
N TYR A 43 -22.24 28.63 -14.66
CA TYR A 43 -21.56 29.65 -13.88
C TYR A 43 -21.13 29.09 -12.53
N VAL A 44 -19.88 29.34 -12.14
CA VAL A 44 -19.30 28.83 -10.89
C VAL A 44 -20.02 29.40 -9.66
N ASP A 45 -20.52 30.62 -9.77
CA ASP A 45 -21.25 31.36 -8.73
C ASP A 45 -22.74 30.98 -8.64
N ASP A 46 -23.28 30.26 -9.62
CA ASP A 46 -24.65 29.73 -9.60
C ASP A 46 -24.68 28.27 -10.08
N PRO A 47 -24.08 27.33 -9.32
CA PRO A 47 -23.90 25.94 -9.75
C PRO A 47 -25.23 25.17 -9.88
N ASN A 48 -26.33 25.74 -9.39
CA ASN A 48 -27.66 25.14 -9.47
C ASN A 48 -28.44 25.57 -10.72
N ASN A 49 -27.83 26.35 -11.61
CA ASN A 49 -28.52 26.97 -12.74
C ASN A 49 -27.72 26.81 -14.03
N ILE A 50 -28.12 25.84 -14.83
CA ILE A 50 -27.53 25.59 -16.14
C ILE A 50 -28.41 26.24 -17.21
N ALA A 51 -27.88 27.26 -17.86
CA ALA A 51 -28.56 27.99 -18.91
C ALA A 51 -28.34 27.33 -20.27
N PHE A 52 -29.43 26.93 -20.91
CA PHE A 52 -29.44 26.40 -22.26
C PHE A 52 -30.05 27.43 -23.22
N TYR A 53 -29.46 27.58 -24.40
CA TYR A 53 -29.93 28.44 -25.47
C TYR A 53 -30.18 27.60 -26.72
N ASP A 54 -31.41 27.61 -27.21
CA ASP A 54 -31.77 26.93 -28.46
C ASP A 54 -31.22 27.66 -29.70
N MET A 55 -31.52 27.15 -30.90
CA MET A 55 -31.08 27.74 -32.16
C MET A 55 -31.69 29.14 -32.43
N GLU A 56 -32.79 29.48 -31.77
CA GLU A 56 -33.48 30.77 -31.88
C GLU A 56 -32.99 31.77 -30.80
N GLY A 57 -32.16 31.31 -29.87
CA GLY A 57 -31.61 32.10 -28.77
C GLY A 57 -32.49 32.16 -27.53
N ASN A 58 -33.57 31.37 -27.46
CA ASN A 58 -34.43 31.30 -26.28
C ASN A 58 -33.70 30.60 -25.14
N LYS A 59 -33.72 31.21 -23.95
CA LYS A 59 -33.07 30.69 -22.74
C LYS A 59 -34.01 29.78 -21.97
N THR A 60 -33.56 28.56 -21.68
CA THR A 60 -34.16 27.65 -20.70
C THR A 60 -33.15 27.40 -19.59
N ALA A 61 -33.59 27.43 -18.32
CA ALA A 61 -32.75 27.12 -17.18
C ALA A 61 -33.10 25.73 -16.64
N PHE A 62 -32.08 24.94 -16.34
CA PHE A 62 -32.23 23.62 -15.72
C PHE A 62 -31.46 23.57 -14.41
N THR A 63 -32.02 22.88 -13.44
CA THR A 63 -31.33 22.53 -12.19
C THR A 63 -30.60 21.19 -12.34
N PRO A 64 -29.57 20.89 -11.52
CA PRO A 64 -28.81 19.64 -11.63
C PRO A 64 -29.68 18.38 -11.61
N ASP A 65 -30.73 18.32 -10.77
CA ASP A 65 -31.66 17.19 -10.66
C ASP A 65 -32.48 16.92 -11.94
N GLN A 66 -32.61 17.92 -12.81
CA GLN A 66 -33.28 17.79 -14.10
C GLN A 66 -32.35 17.32 -15.22
N ILE A 67 -31.04 17.34 -14.98
CA ILE A 67 -30.01 16.99 -15.95
C ILE A 67 -29.43 15.65 -15.56
N ARG A 68 -29.25 14.78 -16.56
CA ARG A 68 -28.46 13.55 -16.41
C ARG A 68 -27.01 13.80 -16.81
N GLU A 69 -26.81 14.42 -17.97
CA GLU A 69 -25.48 14.65 -18.55
C GLU A 69 -25.48 15.88 -19.47
N VAL A 70 -24.37 16.61 -19.51
CA VAL A 70 -24.06 17.62 -20.52
C VAL A 70 -22.81 17.19 -21.28
N LYS A 71 -22.88 17.13 -22.60
CA LYS A 71 -21.76 16.81 -23.48
C LYS A 71 -21.45 17.99 -24.39
N LEU A 72 -20.30 18.63 -24.17
CA LEU A 72 -19.83 19.72 -25.02
C LEU A 72 -19.13 19.18 -26.27
N PHE A 73 -19.15 19.94 -27.36
CA PHE A 73 -18.51 19.52 -28.61
C PHE A 73 -16.97 19.50 -28.52
N ASN A 74 -16.39 20.21 -27.55
CA ASN A 74 -14.97 20.14 -27.24
C ASN A 74 -14.55 18.85 -26.51
N GLY A 75 -15.49 17.91 -26.30
CA GLY A 75 -15.24 16.62 -25.67
C GLY A 75 -15.43 16.61 -24.16
N LYS A 76 -15.55 17.76 -23.49
CA LYS A 76 -15.85 17.82 -22.06
C LYS A 76 -17.24 17.27 -21.77
N ARG A 77 -17.34 16.49 -20.70
CA ARG A 77 -18.58 15.88 -20.23
C ARG A 77 -18.82 16.30 -18.79
N PHE A 78 -20.07 16.61 -18.48
CA PHE A 78 -20.52 16.90 -17.12
C PHE A 78 -21.66 15.94 -16.79
N ILE A 79 -21.61 15.32 -15.62
CA ILE A 79 -22.55 14.28 -15.21
C ILE A 79 -23.14 14.70 -13.88
N THR A 80 -24.46 14.55 -13.76
CA THR A 80 -25.14 14.76 -12.48
C THR A 80 -24.96 13.54 -11.59
N LYS A 81 -24.52 13.76 -10.35
CA LYS A 81 -24.42 12.74 -9.31
C LYS A 81 -25.01 13.25 -8.00
N THR A 82 -25.72 12.36 -7.32
CA THR A 82 -26.24 12.65 -5.98
C THR A 82 -25.11 12.55 -4.96
N TYR A 83 -24.85 13.65 -4.27
CA TYR A 83 -23.92 13.73 -3.14
C TYR A 83 -24.71 13.69 -1.84
N LYS A 84 -24.36 12.76 -0.95
CA LYS A 84 -24.94 12.63 0.39
C LYS A 84 -23.88 12.96 1.42
N ASP A 85 -24.11 14.02 2.16
CA ASP A 85 -23.39 14.39 3.38
C ASP A 85 -24.27 14.08 4.60
N GLU A 86 -23.69 14.11 5.81
CA GLU A 86 -24.41 13.82 7.08
C GLU A 86 -25.71 14.61 7.23
N TRP A 87 -25.78 15.81 6.64
CA TRP A 87 -26.86 16.78 6.85
C TRP A 87 -27.67 17.08 5.58
N LYS A 88 -27.23 16.63 4.39
CA LYS A 88 -27.85 17.03 3.13
C LYS A 88 -27.61 16.02 2.02
N GLU A 89 -28.66 15.76 1.26
CA GLU A 89 -28.62 15.10 -0.04
C GLU A 89 -28.86 16.15 -1.12
N GLN A 90 -27.98 16.22 -2.12
CA GLN A 90 -28.10 17.16 -3.23
C GLN A 90 -27.51 16.58 -4.52
N ASP A 91 -28.13 16.92 -5.65
CA ASP A 91 -27.60 16.60 -6.96
C ASP A 91 -26.59 17.65 -7.42
N LEU A 92 -25.41 17.20 -7.82
CA LEU A 92 -24.31 18.05 -8.27
C LEU A 92 -24.01 17.75 -9.74
N LEU A 93 -23.88 18.79 -10.56
CA LEU A 93 -23.33 18.68 -11.90
C LEU A 93 -21.80 18.76 -11.83
N LEU A 94 -21.11 17.67 -12.18
CA LEU A 94 -19.67 17.55 -12.04
C LEU A 94 -19.00 17.29 -13.39
N GLN A 95 -17.85 17.91 -13.66
CA GLN A 95 -17.05 17.57 -14.83
C GLN A 95 -16.47 16.17 -14.66
N ALA A 96 -16.67 15.30 -15.65
CA ALA A 96 -16.03 14.00 -15.69
C ALA A 96 -14.59 14.14 -16.20
N ILE A 97 -13.61 13.74 -15.38
CA ILE A 97 -12.19 13.72 -15.73
C ILE A 97 -11.78 12.33 -16.20
N LEU A 98 -12.15 11.30 -15.43
CA LEU A 98 -11.90 9.91 -15.73
C LEU A 98 -13.19 9.12 -15.51
N LEU A 99 -13.66 8.41 -16.53
CA LEU A 99 -14.82 7.52 -16.45
C LEU A 99 -14.35 6.09 -16.64
N THR A 100 -14.63 5.25 -15.65
CA THR A 100 -14.27 3.84 -15.67
C THR A 100 -15.49 2.98 -15.34
N ASP A 101 -15.68 1.92 -16.11
CA ASP A 101 -16.78 0.99 -15.90
C ASP A 101 -16.46 0.07 -14.72
N ASN A 102 -17.35 0.00 -13.72
CA ASN A 102 -17.23 -0.84 -12.51
C ASN A 102 -15.96 -0.60 -11.65
N LYS A 103 -15.25 0.51 -11.88
CA LYS A 103 -14.07 0.95 -11.11
C LYS A 103 -14.33 2.35 -10.54
N ILE A 104 -13.26 3.06 -10.18
CA ILE A 104 -13.37 4.41 -9.59
C ILE A 104 -13.32 5.45 -10.71
N SER A 105 -14.35 6.29 -10.81
CA SER A 105 -14.38 7.45 -11.71
C SER A 105 -14.01 8.73 -10.96
N LEU A 106 -13.30 9.65 -11.64
CA LEU A 106 -12.88 10.95 -11.10
C LEU A 106 -13.74 12.07 -11.68
N PHE A 107 -14.21 12.94 -10.80
CA PHE A 107 -15.00 14.11 -11.12
C PHE A 107 -14.41 15.37 -10.49
N LYS A 108 -14.71 16.51 -11.10
CA LYS A 108 -14.23 17.82 -10.69
C LYS A 108 -15.37 18.83 -10.67
N GLN A 109 -15.39 19.67 -9.65
CA GLN A 109 -16.25 20.85 -9.57
C GLN A 109 -15.34 22.09 -9.45
N ASP A 110 -15.38 22.96 -10.45
CA ASP A 110 -14.67 24.24 -10.37
C ASP A 110 -15.45 25.20 -9.48
N GLY A 111 -14.71 25.97 -8.70
CA GLY A 111 -15.19 26.78 -7.59
C GLY A 111 -14.21 27.90 -7.27
N ALA A 112 -14.49 28.67 -6.21
CA ALA A 112 -13.44 29.46 -5.57
C ALA A 112 -12.28 28.57 -5.06
N ASN A 113 -12.62 27.35 -4.68
CA ASN A 113 -11.68 26.24 -4.47
C ASN A 113 -12.18 25.07 -5.32
N THR A 114 -11.30 24.54 -6.18
CA THR A 114 -11.59 23.32 -6.94
C THR A 114 -11.82 22.16 -5.98
N ALA A 115 -12.91 21.43 -6.18
CA ALA A 115 -13.22 20.22 -5.42
C ALA A 115 -13.17 18.99 -6.34
N TYR A 116 -12.53 17.93 -5.87
CA TYR A 116 -12.49 16.64 -6.55
C TYR A 116 -13.41 15.65 -5.85
N PHE A 117 -14.03 14.79 -6.65
CA PHE A 117 -14.92 13.73 -6.16
C PHE A 117 -14.58 12.43 -6.87
N VAL A 118 -14.74 11.32 -6.17
CA VAL A 118 -14.58 9.98 -6.72
C VAL A 118 -15.86 9.18 -6.55
N SER A 119 -16.18 8.34 -7.53
CA SER A 119 -17.34 7.46 -7.47
C SER A 119 -16.95 6.02 -7.73
N LYS A 120 -17.41 5.10 -6.87
CA LYS A 120 -17.30 3.64 -7.03
C LYS A 120 -18.72 3.06 -6.94
N GLY A 121 -19.27 2.66 -8.09
CA GLY A 121 -20.70 2.36 -8.20
C GLY A 121 -21.57 3.62 -8.11
N ASP A 122 -22.59 3.61 -7.24
CA ASP A 122 -23.51 4.74 -7.06
C ASP A 122 -23.06 5.74 -5.98
N ALA A 123 -22.10 5.35 -5.14
CA ALA A 123 -21.58 6.22 -4.08
C ALA A 123 -20.65 7.29 -4.67
N LEU A 124 -20.80 8.53 -4.18
CA LEU A 124 -19.94 9.66 -4.52
C LEU A 124 -19.25 10.16 -3.24
N HIS A 125 -17.93 10.24 -3.27
CA HIS A 125 -17.11 10.69 -2.14
C HIS A 125 -16.35 11.95 -2.54
N LYS A 126 -16.41 12.98 -1.68
CA LYS A 126 -15.59 14.18 -1.84
C LYS A 126 -14.18 13.91 -1.34
N LEU A 127 -13.17 14.36 -2.09
CA LEU A 127 -11.77 14.27 -1.68
C LEU A 127 -11.40 15.50 -0.86
N GLU A 128 -11.27 15.31 0.46
CA GLU A 128 -11.05 16.40 1.41
C GLU A 128 -9.58 16.56 1.78
N ASN A 129 -9.14 17.81 1.91
CA ASN A 129 -7.80 18.15 2.38
C ASN A 129 -7.89 19.36 3.30
N ASN A 130 -8.33 19.12 4.53
CA ASN A 130 -8.67 20.19 5.46
C ASN A 130 -7.41 20.79 6.07
N LYS A 131 -7.42 22.11 6.18
CA LYS A 131 -6.32 22.86 6.77
C LYS A 131 -6.39 22.79 8.29
N LEU A 132 -5.39 22.16 8.90
CA LEU A 132 -5.19 22.11 10.34
C LEU A 132 -4.29 23.26 10.78
N THR A 133 -4.68 23.96 11.84
CA THR A 133 -3.80 24.92 12.52
C THR A 133 -3.34 24.27 13.81
N GLN A 134 -2.05 23.99 13.92
CA GLN A 134 -1.46 23.42 15.13
C GLN A 134 -0.63 24.48 15.83
N ARG A 135 -0.81 24.58 17.15
CA ARG A 135 -0.08 25.49 18.00
C ARG A 135 1.00 24.71 18.74
N THR A 136 2.25 25.05 18.52
CA THR A 136 3.39 24.48 19.24
C THR A 136 3.45 25.01 20.68
N GLU A 137 4.20 24.32 21.53
CA GLU A 137 4.42 24.72 22.94
C GLU A 137 5.06 26.11 23.07
N ASP A 138 5.81 26.56 22.06
CA ASP A 138 6.40 27.90 21.97
C ASP A 138 5.40 29.00 21.56
N GLY A 139 4.14 28.64 21.30
CA GLY A 139 3.07 29.54 20.91
C GLY A 139 3.04 29.90 19.42
N SER A 140 3.94 29.37 18.59
CA SER A 140 3.88 29.54 17.14
C SER A 140 2.79 28.66 16.51
N ASN A 141 2.21 29.13 15.41
CA ASN A 141 1.17 28.40 14.66
C ASN A 141 1.78 27.92 13.35
N TYR A 142 1.73 26.62 13.09
CA TYR A 142 2.04 26.08 11.79
C TYR A 142 0.78 25.49 11.13
N ARG A 143 0.75 25.60 9.80
CA ARG A 143 -0.35 25.11 8.96
C ARG A 143 0.03 23.74 8.47
N ASN A 144 -0.83 22.76 8.71
CA ASN A 144 -0.72 21.43 8.13
C ASN A 144 -2.02 21.09 7.41
N TYR A 145 -2.02 20.02 6.63
CA TYR A 145 -3.19 19.47 6.00
C TYR A 145 -3.42 18.05 6.50
N ASP A 146 -4.68 17.64 6.63
CA ASP A 146 -5.03 16.31 7.15
C ASP A 146 -4.92 15.18 6.12
N HIS A 147 -4.84 15.52 4.82
CA HIS A 147 -4.76 14.57 3.71
C HIS A 147 -5.87 13.51 3.73
N GLN A 148 -7.09 13.86 4.15
CA GLN A 148 -8.21 12.92 4.28
C GLN A 148 -8.59 12.22 2.95
N TYR A 149 -8.30 12.86 1.82
CA TYR A 149 -8.45 12.26 0.50
C TYR A 149 -7.61 10.99 0.32
N ILE A 150 -6.39 10.92 0.88
CA ILE A 150 -5.54 9.72 0.83
C ILE A 150 -6.23 8.56 1.54
N VAL A 151 -6.83 8.82 2.70
CA VAL A 151 -7.60 7.81 3.47
C VAL A 151 -8.79 7.32 2.66
N THR A 152 -9.54 8.24 2.05
CA THR A 152 -10.70 7.93 1.22
C THR A 152 -10.31 7.05 0.03
N LEU A 153 -9.26 7.42 -0.70
CA LEU A 153 -8.74 6.64 -1.82
C LEU A 153 -8.21 5.28 -1.37
N THR A 154 -7.49 5.23 -0.24
CA THR A 154 -6.97 3.96 0.32
C THR A 154 -8.10 2.98 0.63
N LEU A 155 -9.21 3.45 1.20
CA LEU A 155 -10.38 2.62 1.47
C LEU A 155 -11.06 2.16 0.18
N LEU A 156 -11.21 3.05 -0.80
CA LEU A 156 -11.83 2.68 -2.08
C LEU A 156 -10.95 1.75 -2.92
N MET A 157 -9.64 1.78 -2.73
CA MET A 157 -8.63 0.96 -3.42
C MET A 157 -8.07 -0.15 -2.52
N GLU A 158 -8.81 -0.58 -1.50
CA GLU A 158 -8.34 -1.61 -0.55
C GLU A 158 -7.92 -2.93 -1.24
N ASP A 159 -8.46 -3.17 -2.44
CA ASP A 159 -8.19 -4.33 -3.29
C ASP A 159 -6.92 -4.19 -4.15
N ARG A 160 -6.17 -3.08 -4.01
CA ARG A 160 -4.91 -2.76 -4.70
C ARG A 160 -3.86 -2.20 -3.74
N PHE A 161 -3.42 -3.03 -2.79
CA PHE A 161 -2.44 -2.63 -1.76
C PHE A 161 -1.07 -2.19 -2.33
N ASP A 162 -0.73 -2.62 -3.55
CA ASP A 162 0.48 -2.20 -4.26
C ASP A 162 0.53 -0.69 -4.53
N LEU A 163 -0.63 -0.03 -4.56
CA LEU A 163 -0.74 1.42 -4.77
C LEU A 163 -0.64 2.23 -3.48
N THR A 164 -0.68 1.61 -2.30
CA THR A 164 -0.73 2.33 -1.02
C THR A 164 0.47 3.25 -0.78
N GLN A 165 1.67 2.84 -1.20
CA GLN A 165 2.86 3.70 -1.07
C GLN A 165 2.79 4.90 -2.02
N LYS A 166 2.40 4.68 -3.28
CA LYS A 166 2.23 5.77 -4.25
C LYS A 166 1.15 6.76 -3.81
N LEU A 167 0.05 6.27 -3.24
CA LEU A 167 -1.02 7.10 -2.67
C LEU A 167 -0.55 8.04 -1.56
N GLN A 168 0.56 7.75 -0.86
CA GLN A 168 1.10 8.65 0.17
C GLN A 168 1.92 9.80 -0.41
N GLU A 169 2.30 9.72 -1.69
CA GLU A 169 3.17 10.69 -2.35
C GLU A 169 2.41 11.65 -3.28
N ILE A 170 1.13 11.35 -3.59
CA ILE A 170 0.31 12.20 -4.46
C ILE A 170 -0.12 13.48 -3.75
N GLU A 171 -0.32 14.54 -4.53
CA GLU A 171 -1.00 15.76 -4.12
C GLU A 171 -2.48 15.75 -4.56
N LEU A 172 -3.31 16.61 -3.97
CA LEU A 172 -4.72 16.74 -4.35
C LEU A 172 -4.84 17.59 -5.64
N GLU A 173 -4.27 17.08 -6.73
CA GLU A 173 -4.25 17.70 -8.05
C GLU A 173 -4.82 16.77 -9.13
N GLU A 174 -5.35 17.35 -10.22
CA GLU A 174 -6.02 16.58 -11.28
C GLU A 174 -5.09 15.55 -11.93
N GLU A 175 -3.83 15.90 -12.15
CA GLU A 175 -2.81 15.04 -12.78
C GLU A 175 -2.54 13.80 -11.92
N ASP A 176 -2.09 14.02 -10.67
CA ASP A 176 -1.79 12.95 -9.71
C ASP A 176 -2.99 12.02 -9.45
N LEU A 177 -4.18 12.61 -9.27
CA LEU A 177 -5.41 11.84 -9.06
C LEU A 177 -5.77 11.00 -10.29
N THR A 178 -5.59 11.56 -11.49
CA THR A 178 -5.88 10.82 -12.74
C THR A 178 -4.90 9.69 -12.95
N GLU A 179 -3.60 9.92 -12.69
CA GLU A 179 -2.55 8.89 -12.81
C GLU A 179 -2.86 7.69 -11.89
N ILE A 180 -3.06 7.94 -10.60
CA ILE A 180 -3.27 6.85 -9.63
C ILE A 180 -4.57 6.09 -9.87
N LEU A 181 -5.64 6.79 -10.30
CA LEU A 181 -6.93 6.15 -10.60
C LEU A 181 -6.89 5.36 -11.91
N THR A 182 -6.11 5.80 -12.88
CA THR A 182 -5.85 5.05 -14.11
C THR A 182 -5.07 3.78 -13.80
N GLU A 183 -4.00 3.86 -13.02
CA GLU A 183 -3.22 2.69 -12.59
C GLU A 183 -4.07 1.70 -11.76
N TYR A 184 -5.00 2.21 -10.95
CA TYR A 184 -5.99 1.39 -10.25
C TYR A 184 -6.92 0.65 -11.23
N ALA A 185 -7.46 1.36 -12.23
CA ALA A 185 -8.42 0.82 -13.19
C ALA A 185 -7.80 -0.23 -14.11
N GLU A 186 -6.56 -0.03 -14.54
CA GLU A 186 -5.83 -0.93 -15.46
C GLU A 186 -5.27 -2.17 -14.77
N GLY A 187 -5.02 -2.13 -13.45
CA GLY A 187 -4.41 -3.25 -12.75
C GLY A 187 -5.38 -4.30 -12.24
N GLU A 188 -4.86 -5.51 -12.02
CA GLU A 188 -5.62 -6.66 -11.53
C GLU A 188 -5.82 -6.61 -10.02
N VAL A 189 -6.95 -7.13 -9.56
CA VAL A 189 -7.30 -7.14 -8.15
C VAL A 189 -6.29 -7.97 -7.34
N SER A 190 -5.72 -7.36 -6.29
CA SER A 190 -4.67 -7.93 -5.47
C SER A 190 -5.13 -8.01 -4.01
N TYR A 191 -5.91 -9.04 -3.67
CA TYR A 191 -6.41 -9.31 -2.31
C TYR A 191 -5.36 -9.81 -1.31
N TYR A 192 -4.16 -10.10 -1.78
CA TYR A 192 -2.98 -10.22 -0.93
C TYR A 192 -1.99 -9.14 -1.38
N MET A 193 -0.91 -8.87 -0.63
CA MET A 193 0.26 -8.22 -1.25
C MET A 193 0.84 -9.17 -2.31
N VAL A 194 0.17 -9.33 -3.46
CA VAL A 194 0.49 -10.31 -4.50
C VAL A 194 1.53 -9.68 -5.42
N THR A 195 2.79 -10.06 -5.35
CA THR A 195 3.32 -11.34 -5.89
C THR A 195 2.97 -11.58 -7.34
N ASN A 196 3.48 -10.78 -8.29
CA ASN A 196 3.98 -11.29 -9.58
C ASN A 196 4.59 -10.22 -10.50
N LYS A 197 5.39 -9.28 -9.96
CA LYS A 197 6.49 -8.78 -10.80
C LYS A 197 7.41 -9.98 -10.96
N LYS A 198 7.40 -10.66 -12.11
CA LYS A 198 8.43 -11.67 -12.46
C LYS A 198 9.77 -11.07 -12.01
N SER A 199 10.39 -11.65 -10.99
CA SER A 199 11.60 -11.07 -10.41
C SER A 199 12.73 -11.21 -11.44
N LYS A 200 12.84 -10.23 -12.35
CA LYS A 200 13.96 -10.09 -13.29
C LYS A 200 15.21 -9.56 -12.57
N GLY A 201 15.43 -9.99 -11.33
CA GLY A 201 16.61 -9.64 -10.56
C GLY A 201 17.62 -10.78 -10.65
N GLU A 202 18.90 -10.43 -10.76
CA GLU A 202 19.97 -11.42 -10.67
C GLU A 202 19.95 -12.10 -9.28
N PRO A 203 20.33 -13.38 -9.19
CA PRO A 203 20.49 -14.03 -7.91
C PRO A 203 21.64 -13.37 -7.13
N TYR A 204 21.54 -13.38 -5.80
CA TYR A 204 22.59 -12.83 -4.95
C TYR A 204 22.76 -13.69 -3.69
N THR A 205 23.93 -13.56 -3.06
CA THR A 205 24.30 -14.34 -1.87
C THR A 205 24.58 -13.42 -0.69
N SER A 206 24.12 -13.83 0.48
CA SER A 206 24.49 -13.22 1.76
C SER A 206 25.18 -14.23 2.67
N VAL A 207 26.05 -13.74 3.55
CA VAL A 207 26.56 -14.50 4.69
C VAL A 207 25.74 -14.15 5.92
N PHE A 208 25.54 -15.12 6.80
CA PHE A 208 24.90 -14.87 8.08
C PHE A 208 25.58 -15.62 9.22
N THR A 209 25.48 -15.03 10.40
CA THR A 209 25.83 -15.66 11.67
C THR A 209 24.62 -15.61 12.60
N GLN A 210 24.42 -16.65 13.39
CA GLN A 210 23.23 -16.78 14.23
C GLN A 210 23.58 -17.47 15.53
N TYR A 211 23.07 -16.92 16.63
CA TYR A 211 23.06 -17.55 17.94
C TYR A 211 21.65 -18.06 18.22
N SER A 212 21.54 -19.31 18.64
CA SER A 212 20.26 -19.95 18.96
C SER A 212 20.27 -20.40 20.41
N ASN A 213 19.18 -20.12 21.11
CA ASN A 213 18.87 -20.78 22.37
C ASN A 213 17.94 -21.96 22.08
N TYR A 214 18.29 -23.12 22.63
CA TYR A 214 17.45 -24.31 22.54
C TYR A 214 16.90 -24.61 23.92
N ALA A 215 15.59 -24.66 24.04
CA ALA A 215 14.91 -25.23 25.21
C ALA A 215 14.33 -26.61 24.91
N THR A 216 14.27 -27.02 23.64
CA THR A 216 13.89 -28.38 23.24
C THR A 216 14.76 -28.90 22.10
N TYR A 217 15.01 -30.21 22.09
CA TYR A 217 15.63 -30.94 20.98
C TYR A 217 14.94 -32.30 20.80
N TYR A 218 14.44 -32.60 19.59
CA TYR A 218 13.60 -33.77 19.29
C TYR A 218 12.43 -34.03 20.25
N GLY A 219 11.85 -32.97 20.82
CA GLY A 219 10.71 -33.07 21.73
C GLY A 219 11.09 -33.28 23.20
N GLU A 220 12.39 -33.42 23.52
CA GLU A 220 12.86 -33.45 24.90
C GLU A 220 13.26 -32.04 25.36
N GLU A 221 12.89 -31.67 26.58
CA GLU A 221 13.28 -30.39 27.17
C GLU A 221 14.77 -30.38 27.52
N THR A 222 15.43 -29.28 27.18
CA THR A 222 16.84 -29.06 27.48
C THR A 222 16.98 -28.01 28.57
N GLU A 223 18.08 -28.07 29.32
CA GLU A 223 18.39 -27.05 30.31
C GLU A 223 18.68 -25.69 29.64
N LYS A 224 18.45 -24.60 30.40
CA LYS A 224 18.61 -23.19 29.95
C LYS A 224 19.98 -22.85 29.35
N ASN A 225 20.99 -23.68 29.61
CA ASN A 225 22.35 -23.52 29.12
C ASN A 225 22.59 -24.15 27.72
N SER A 226 21.55 -24.61 27.04
CA SER A 226 21.67 -25.21 25.71
C SER A 226 21.64 -24.14 24.62
N PHE A 227 22.60 -24.19 23.70
CA PHE A 227 22.80 -23.15 22.70
C PHE A 227 23.39 -23.69 21.41
N GLY A 228 23.30 -22.89 20.35
CA GLY A 228 23.95 -23.15 19.07
C GLY A 228 24.55 -21.89 18.47
N VAL A 229 25.71 -22.04 17.84
CA VAL A 229 26.34 -21.02 17.01
C VAL A 229 26.34 -21.52 15.57
N ILE A 230 25.85 -20.66 14.69
CA ILE A 230 25.52 -20.98 13.30
C ILE A 230 26.25 -20.00 12.40
N LEU A 231 26.93 -20.51 11.38
CA LEU A 231 27.52 -19.73 10.30
C LEU A 231 27.02 -20.28 8.97
N GLY A 232 26.56 -19.41 8.07
CA GLY A 232 25.99 -19.88 6.82
C GLY A 232 25.98 -18.89 5.67
N LEU A 233 25.56 -19.43 4.53
CA LEU A 233 25.32 -18.71 3.28
C LEU A 233 23.84 -18.78 2.96
N GLN A 234 23.27 -17.68 2.48
CA GLN A 234 21.91 -17.63 1.98
C GLN A 234 21.92 -17.21 0.52
N TYR A 235 21.44 -18.10 -0.34
CA TYR A 235 21.29 -17.89 -1.77
C TYR A 235 19.87 -17.42 -2.08
N HIS A 236 19.75 -16.20 -2.60
CA HIS A 236 18.48 -15.61 -3.02
C HIS A 236 18.31 -15.85 -4.52
N PHE A 237 17.15 -16.38 -4.92
CA PHE A 237 16.90 -16.71 -6.33
C PHE A 237 16.82 -15.46 -7.23
N ALA A 238 16.49 -14.30 -6.67
CA ALA A 238 16.49 -13.01 -7.35
C ALA A 238 16.55 -11.86 -6.32
N GLN A 239 17.09 -10.69 -6.71
CA GLN A 239 17.13 -9.47 -5.88
C GLN A 239 15.77 -9.05 -5.28
N ASN A 240 14.69 -9.23 -6.03
CA ASN A 240 13.31 -8.96 -5.59
C ASN A 240 12.49 -10.26 -5.44
N GLY A 241 13.19 -11.40 -5.36
CA GLY A 241 12.57 -12.70 -5.14
C GLY A 241 12.27 -12.90 -3.66
N ARG A 242 11.15 -13.57 -3.36
CA ARG A 242 10.76 -13.90 -1.97
C ARG A 242 11.38 -15.21 -1.48
N GLY A 243 11.83 -16.07 -2.39
CA GLY A 243 12.41 -17.37 -2.08
C GLY A 243 13.93 -17.31 -1.93
N SER A 244 14.46 -18.06 -0.97
CA SER A 244 15.90 -18.27 -0.81
C SER A 244 16.21 -19.61 -0.13
N LEU A 245 17.44 -20.07 -0.29
CA LEU A 245 17.99 -21.25 0.40
C LEU A 245 19.11 -20.83 1.34
N LYS A 246 19.03 -21.25 2.60
CA LYS A 246 20.10 -21.10 3.60
C LYS A 246 20.83 -22.44 3.73
N PHE A 247 22.16 -22.38 3.67
CA PHE A 247 23.07 -23.47 3.97
C PHE A 247 23.91 -23.06 5.17
N SER A 248 23.98 -23.88 6.21
CA SER A 248 24.75 -23.52 7.42
C SER A 248 25.54 -24.66 8.00
N PHE A 249 26.60 -24.29 8.71
CA PHE A 249 27.27 -25.14 9.68
C PHE A 249 26.88 -24.68 11.08
N ASP A 250 26.32 -25.60 11.86
CA ASP A 250 25.85 -25.35 13.21
C ASP A 250 26.72 -26.13 14.19
N ARG A 251 27.16 -25.49 15.27
CA ARG A 251 27.73 -26.14 16.44
C ARG A 251 26.81 -25.89 17.62
N SER A 252 26.19 -26.95 18.12
CA SER A 252 25.20 -26.91 19.19
C SER A 252 25.61 -27.77 20.37
N ALA A 253 25.29 -27.30 21.56
CA ALA A 253 25.44 -28.04 22.80
C ALA A 253 24.08 -28.11 23.49
N TYR A 254 23.60 -29.33 23.71
CA TYR A 254 22.36 -29.64 24.40
C TYR A 254 22.71 -30.27 25.74
N LYS A 255 22.15 -29.70 26.80
CA LYS A 255 22.29 -30.22 28.17
C LYS A 255 20.93 -30.72 28.62
N TYR A 256 20.93 -31.94 29.13
CA TYR A 256 19.79 -32.59 29.75
C TYR A 256 20.19 -32.97 31.17
N GLU A 257 19.21 -33.31 32.00
CA GLU A 257 19.45 -33.71 33.39
C GLU A 257 20.43 -34.89 33.51
N THR A 258 20.33 -35.87 32.61
CA THR A 258 21.09 -37.12 32.68
C THR A 258 22.22 -37.24 31.64
N ARG A 259 22.30 -36.30 30.69
CA ARG A 259 23.26 -36.38 29.59
C ARG A 259 23.60 -35.04 28.96
N ASN A 260 24.77 -34.97 28.33
CA ASN A 260 25.16 -33.87 27.45
C ASN A 260 25.32 -34.36 26.02
N GLU A 261 24.90 -33.55 25.06
CA GLU A 261 25.02 -33.84 23.64
C GLU A 261 25.63 -32.64 22.91
N ASN A 262 26.73 -32.87 22.21
CA ASN A 262 27.34 -31.89 21.32
C ASN A 262 27.08 -32.30 19.88
N VAL A 263 26.51 -31.40 19.10
CA VAL A 263 26.14 -31.64 17.71
C VAL A 263 26.88 -30.66 16.81
N PHE A 264 27.53 -31.18 15.79
CA PHE A 264 28.00 -30.40 14.65
C PHE A 264 27.16 -30.82 13.44
N SER A 265 26.47 -29.89 12.80
CA SER A 265 25.60 -30.21 11.68
C SER A 265 25.82 -29.31 10.47
N PHE A 266 25.60 -29.88 9.30
CA PHE A 266 25.36 -29.13 8.07
C PHE A 266 23.86 -29.10 7.81
N SER A 267 23.26 -27.91 7.73
CA SER A 267 21.81 -27.74 7.58
C SER A 267 21.44 -27.06 6.26
N THR A 268 20.28 -27.42 5.73
CA THR A 268 19.63 -26.69 4.63
C THR A 268 18.24 -26.24 5.04
N ARG A 269 17.93 -24.96 4.81
CA ARG A 269 16.62 -24.36 5.08
C ARG A 269 16.11 -23.61 3.85
N TYR A 270 14.82 -23.70 3.59
CA TYR A 270 14.14 -22.84 2.63
C TYR A 270 13.50 -21.68 3.37
N GLN A 271 13.64 -20.46 2.85
CA GLN A 271 13.02 -19.26 3.41
C GLN A 271 12.14 -18.59 2.35
N TYR A 272 10.94 -18.20 2.77
CA TYR A 272 9.99 -17.45 1.96
C TYR A 272 9.55 -16.17 2.68
N GLU A 273 9.85 -15.02 2.08
CA GLU A 273 9.48 -13.70 2.58
C GLU A 273 7.98 -13.44 2.35
N LEU A 274 7.19 -13.42 3.42
CA LEU A 274 5.76 -13.12 3.39
C LEU A 274 5.53 -11.63 3.13
N ILE A 275 6.30 -10.79 3.82
CA ILE A 275 6.30 -9.33 3.69
C ILE A 275 7.74 -8.89 3.44
N GLN A 276 7.96 -8.16 2.35
CA GLN A 276 9.26 -7.61 1.99
C GLN A 276 9.12 -6.09 1.86
N GLN A 277 9.81 -5.36 2.73
CA GLN A 277 9.87 -3.91 2.71
C GLN A 277 11.34 -3.46 2.65
N GLU A 278 11.57 -2.17 2.37
CA GLU A 278 12.92 -1.62 2.25
C GLU A 278 13.73 -1.83 3.55
N LYS A 279 13.11 -1.55 4.70
CA LYS A 279 13.75 -1.59 6.03
C LYS A 279 13.49 -2.87 6.83
N PHE A 280 12.52 -3.70 6.46
CA PHE A 280 12.24 -4.92 7.20
C PHE A 280 11.65 -6.03 6.33
N ASN A 281 11.84 -7.27 6.75
CA ASN A 281 11.20 -8.45 6.17
C ASN A 281 10.51 -9.26 7.27
N PHE A 282 9.36 -9.84 6.94
CA PHE A 282 8.73 -10.91 7.70
C PHE A 282 8.70 -12.17 6.85
N TYR A 283 9.16 -13.29 7.38
CA TYR A 283 9.33 -14.52 6.61
C TYR A 283 8.96 -15.77 7.39
N ILE A 284 8.58 -16.79 6.63
CA ILE A 284 8.54 -18.17 7.10
C ILE A 284 9.79 -18.88 6.61
N ASN A 285 10.32 -19.80 7.40
CA ASN A 285 11.34 -20.72 6.96
C ASN A 285 10.91 -22.16 7.23
N ALA A 286 11.46 -23.09 6.46
CA ALA A 286 11.28 -24.52 6.63
C ALA A 286 12.67 -25.16 6.68
N HIS A 287 13.00 -25.75 7.82
CA HIS A 287 14.22 -26.52 7.98
C HIS A 287 14.04 -27.87 7.29
N LEU A 288 14.75 -28.10 6.19
CA LEU A 288 14.54 -29.26 5.33
C LEU A 288 15.24 -30.49 5.92
N PHE A 289 16.57 -30.42 6.05
CA PHE A 289 17.37 -31.54 6.56
C PHE A 289 18.66 -31.08 7.26
N ASP A 290 19.21 -31.97 8.08
CA ASP A 290 20.54 -31.90 8.69
C ASP A 290 21.36 -33.14 8.39
N LEU A 291 22.66 -32.94 8.20
CA LEU A 291 23.67 -33.99 8.32
C LEU A 291 24.44 -33.72 9.62
N SER A 292 24.18 -34.50 10.66
CA SER A 292 24.65 -34.22 12.01
C SER A 292 25.68 -35.24 12.48
N TRP A 293 26.81 -34.77 12.98
CA TRP A 293 27.73 -35.53 13.81
C TRP A 293 27.46 -35.19 15.27
N TYR A 294 27.20 -36.20 16.09
CA TYR A 294 26.89 -35.99 17.49
C TYR A 294 27.87 -36.75 18.39
N SER A 295 28.10 -36.19 19.57
CA SER A 295 28.81 -36.82 20.68
C SER A 295 27.96 -36.66 21.93
N MET A 296 27.52 -37.78 22.49
CA MET A 296 26.67 -37.83 23.66
C MET A 296 27.42 -38.49 24.83
N GLU A 297 27.36 -37.85 25.99
CA GLU A 297 27.89 -38.37 27.25
C GLU A 297 26.73 -38.54 28.22
N ASN A 298 26.49 -39.77 28.67
CA ASN A 298 25.46 -40.09 29.66
C ASN A 298 26.13 -40.19 31.04
N PHE A 299 25.65 -39.39 31.99
CA PHE A 299 26.25 -39.29 33.33
C PHE A 299 25.89 -40.48 34.23
N GLU A 300 24.71 -41.07 34.05
CA GLU A 300 24.23 -42.20 34.84
C GLU A 300 25.00 -43.47 34.51
N THR A 301 25.19 -43.74 33.21
CA THR A 301 25.87 -44.95 32.73
C THR A 301 27.38 -44.76 32.55
N LYS A 302 27.87 -43.51 32.61
CA LYS A 302 29.26 -43.12 32.30
C LYS A 302 29.72 -43.59 30.92
N THR A 303 28.78 -43.72 29.98
CA THR A 303 29.08 -44.12 28.60
C THR A 303 29.13 -42.91 27.69
N SER A 304 30.05 -42.92 26.72
CA SER A 304 30.06 -41.96 25.62
C SER A 304 29.70 -42.67 24.31
N SER A 305 28.94 -41.98 23.47
CA SER A 305 28.59 -42.45 22.13
C SER A 305 28.83 -41.33 21.13
N LYS A 306 29.25 -41.70 19.93
CA LYS A 306 29.45 -40.79 18.80
C LYS A 306 28.80 -41.40 17.58
N GLY A 307 28.21 -40.57 16.75
CA GLY A 307 27.54 -41.06 15.55
C GLY A 307 27.35 -39.99 14.50
N PHE A 308 26.85 -40.45 13.37
CA PHE A 308 26.40 -39.62 12.26
C PHE A 308 24.92 -39.91 12.02
N SER A 309 24.11 -38.88 11.87
CA SER A 309 22.67 -38.99 11.67
C SER A 309 22.19 -38.01 10.59
N PRO A 310 21.68 -38.51 9.45
CA PRO A 310 20.91 -37.71 8.52
C PRO A 310 19.49 -37.54 9.06
N VAL A 311 19.03 -36.30 9.17
CA VAL A 311 17.75 -35.97 9.79
C VAL A 311 16.93 -35.14 8.84
N LEU A 312 15.74 -35.62 8.48
CA LEU A 312 14.71 -34.81 7.85
C LEU A 312 13.94 -34.09 8.97
N ARG A 313 13.98 -32.75 8.99
CA ARG A 313 13.32 -31.98 10.06
C ARG A 313 11.92 -31.50 9.67
N LEU A 314 11.76 -31.03 8.43
CA LEU A 314 10.54 -30.38 7.90
C LEU A 314 9.86 -29.44 8.90
N SER A 315 10.68 -28.66 9.61
CA SER A 315 10.23 -27.90 10.75
C SER A 315 10.09 -26.43 10.37
N PRO A 316 8.91 -25.81 10.51
CA PRO A 316 8.73 -24.41 10.18
C PRO A 316 9.23 -23.51 11.30
N GLY A 317 9.66 -22.32 10.91
CA GLY A 317 9.98 -21.19 11.77
C GLY A 317 9.39 -19.90 11.21
N LEU A 318 9.28 -18.90 12.08
CA LEU A 318 8.94 -17.54 11.72
C LEU A 318 10.13 -16.64 12.02
N GLY A 319 10.36 -15.66 11.16
CA GLY A 319 11.43 -14.70 11.39
C GLY A 319 11.06 -13.29 10.99
N PHE A 320 11.72 -12.37 11.68
CA PHE A 320 11.69 -10.94 11.42
C PHE A 320 13.13 -10.47 11.16
N GLU A 321 13.30 -9.64 10.14
CA GLU A 321 14.59 -9.05 9.78
C GLU A 321 14.44 -7.54 9.66
N TYR A 322 15.38 -6.80 10.24
CA TYR A 322 15.53 -5.36 10.13
C TYR A 322 16.82 -5.01 9.39
N LYS A 323 16.74 -4.11 8.40
CA LYS A 323 17.83 -3.70 7.52
C LYS A 323 18.23 -2.25 7.83
N PRO A 324 19.13 -2.01 8.81
CA PRO A 324 19.62 -0.66 9.07
C PRO A 324 20.40 -0.07 7.88
N THR A 325 20.96 -0.91 7.01
CA THR A 325 21.59 -0.49 5.74
C THR A 325 21.17 -1.45 4.61
N LYS A 326 21.49 -1.09 3.36
CA LYS A 326 21.17 -1.94 2.20
C LYS A 326 21.84 -3.32 2.26
N ASN A 327 23.02 -3.41 2.86
CA ASN A 327 23.84 -4.63 2.86
C ASN A 327 23.87 -5.34 4.21
N PHE A 328 23.44 -4.70 5.30
CA PHE A 328 23.48 -5.29 6.63
C PHE A 328 22.08 -5.43 7.21
N ALA A 329 21.80 -6.59 7.80
CA ALA A 329 20.55 -6.87 8.47
C ALA A 329 20.76 -7.58 9.81
N VAL A 330 19.87 -7.30 10.75
CA VAL A 330 19.72 -8.01 12.02
C VAL A 330 18.41 -8.78 11.96
N PHE A 331 18.40 -10.03 12.39
CA PHE A 331 17.19 -10.84 12.36
C PHE A 331 16.98 -11.62 13.66
N ALA A 332 15.72 -11.96 13.93
CA ALA A 332 15.30 -12.84 14.99
C ALA A 332 14.39 -13.93 14.40
N GLU A 333 14.54 -15.17 14.87
CA GLU A 333 13.76 -16.32 14.43
C GLU A 333 13.13 -17.04 15.63
N LEU A 334 11.86 -17.43 15.51
CA LEU A 334 11.22 -18.45 16.32
C LEU A 334 11.28 -19.77 15.54
N ASN A 335 11.95 -20.76 16.10
CA ASN A 335 12.21 -22.03 15.43
C ASN A 335 11.28 -23.13 15.97
N HIS A 336 11.09 -24.18 15.16
CA HIS A 336 10.41 -25.42 15.60
C HIS A 336 8.96 -25.26 16.06
N MET A 337 8.18 -24.47 15.31
CA MET A 337 6.81 -24.10 15.73
C MET A 337 5.76 -25.23 15.67
N LEU A 338 6.03 -26.36 15.01
CA LEU A 338 5.06 -27.48 14.92
C LEU A 338 5.14 -28.48 16.08
N GLN A 339 6.02 -28.28 17.05
CA GLN A 339 5.98 -29.06 18.30
C GLN A 339 4.87 -28.49 19.20
N MET A 340 3.62 -28.78 18.82
CA MET A 340 2.38 -28.16 19.34
C MET A 340 2.12 -28.33 20.85
N GLU A 341 2.86 -29.18 21.55
CA GLU A 341 2.67 -29.39 22.99
C GLU A 341 3.23 -28.24 23.83
N HIS A 342 4.08 -27.38 23.28
CA HIS A 342 4.68 -26.24 23.98
C HIS A 342 4.75 -24.97 23.11
N TYR A 343 4.63 -23.79 23.72
CA TYR A 343 4.99 -22.51 23.09
C TYR A 343 6.39 -22.63 22.44
N PRO A 344 6.68 -21.94 21.32
CA PRO A 344 7.99 -22.01 20.69
C PRO A 344 9.06 -21.47 21.65
N LYS A 345 9.76 -22.39 22.33
CA LYS A 345 10.82 -22.07 23.29
C LYS A 345 12.21 -21.92 22.64
N ASN A 346 12.31 -22.20 21.34
CA ASN A 346 13.56 -22.13 20.59
C ASN A 346 13.60 -20.83 19.79
N ASN A 347 14.49 -19.92 20.17
CA ASN A 347 14.64 -18.63 19.52
C ASN A 347 16.08 -18.39 19.08
N SER A 348 16.24 -17.58 18.04
CA SER A 348 17.54 -17.20 17.53
C SER A 348 17.61 -15.72 17.25
N ILE A 349 18.82 -15.19 17.33
CA ILE A 349 19.17 -13.85 16.85
C ILE A 349 20.39 -13.96 15.95
N GLY A 350 20.46 -13.14 14.91
CA GLY A 350 21.54 -13.21 13.96
C GLY A 350 21.80 -11.92 13.19
N LEU A 351 22.94 -11.92 12.51
CA LEU A 351 23.39 -10.85 11.65
C LEU A 351 23.57 -11.40 10.24
N LYS A 352 23.28 -10.57 9.24
CA LYS A 352 23.36 -10.93 7.82
C LYS A 352 24.04 -9.82 7.04
N TYR A 353 24.93 -10.20 6.14
CA TYR A 353 25.62 -9.28 5.25
C TYR A 353 25.48 -9.74 3.79
N SER A 354 24.95 -8.87 2.93
CA SER A 354 24.79 -9.11 1.49
C SER A 354 25.93 -8.46 0.73
N PHE A 355 26.66 -9.24 -0.08
CA PHE A 355 27.83 -8.75 -0.82
C PHE A 355 27.46 -7.93 -2.05
N ILE A 356 26.26 -8.11 -2.58
CA ILE A 356 25.77 -7.47 -3.81
C ILE A 356 24.27 -7.25 -3.65
N LYS A 357 23.81 -6.01 -3.84
CA LYS A 357 22.40 -5.66 -3.99
C LYS A 357 22.24 -4.61 -5.05
#